data_AF-A0A7S0C3M9-F1
#
_entry.id   AF-A0A7S0C3M9-F1
#
_cell.length_a   1.000
_cell.length_b   1.000
_cell.length_c   1.000
_cell.angle_alpha   90.00
_cell.angle_beta   90.00
_cell.angle_gamma   90.00
#
_symmetry.space_group_name_H-M   'P 1'
#
loop_
_entity.id
_entity.type
_entity.pdbx_description
1 polymer ?
#
loop_
_entity_poly.entity_id
_entity_poly.type
_entity_poly.pdbx_seq_one_letter_code
_entity_poly.pdbx_strand_id
1 'polypeptide(L)'
;KIHKASLSKTALIIQPTLEYHQMYNDAWRMLRDYFYDPNMHGVNWPAVHDRYQYLVKRCAKREELDDVLRHVISELSALHCFVYGGEYDLPRVSASPSLKKLNDVASLGISGKSKSEGSGGYIITNVHNRDPDFG
;
A
#
# COMPACT_ATOMS: atom_id res chain seq x y z
N LYS A 1 35.90 -12.55 -0.29
CA LYS A 1 36.09 -11.16 0.20
C LYS A 1 34.88 -10.36 -0.29
N ILE A 2 33.97 -9.92 0.60
CA ILE A 2 32.76 -9.18 0.20
C ILE A 2 33.07 -7.69 0.32
N HIS A 3 32.93 -6.94 -0.77
CA HIS A 3 33.08 -5.50 -0.78
C HIS A 3 31.71 -4.84 -0.61
N LYS A 4 31.61 -3.89 0.33
CA LYS A 4 30.37 -3.19 0.65
C LYS A 4 30.42 -1.80 0.02
N ALA A 5 29.55 -1.52 -0.95
CA ALA A 5 29.38 -0.20 -1.53
C ALA A 5 28.26 0.56 -0.79
N SER A 6 28.50 1.83 -0.47
CA SER A 6 27.50 2.70 0.18
C SER A 6 27.00 3.75 -0.80
N LEU A 7 25.68 3.82 -0.97
CA LEU A 7 25.00 4.81 -1.80
C LEU A 7 24.45 5.99 -0.98
N SER A 8 24.68 6.01 0.34
CA SER A 8 24.08 6.97 1.30
C SER A 8 24.42 8.44 1.03
N LYS A 9 25.43 8.73 0.21
CA LYS A 9 25.88 10.08 -0.14
C LYS A 9 25.54 10.48 -1.58
N THR A 10 24.71 9.69 -2.26
CA THR A 10 24.26 9.97 -3.64
C THR A 10 22.92 10.65 -3.59
N ALA A 11 22.77 11.79 -4.27
CA ALA A 11 21.49 12.43 -4.48
C ALA A 11 20.87 11.94 -5.80
N LEU A 12 19.60 11.56 -5.77
CA LEU A 12 18.82 11.26 -6.98
C LEU A 12 18.01 12.50 -7.36
N ILE A 13 18.01 12.86 -8.64
CA ILE A 13 17.14 13.92 -9.16
C ILE A 13 15.88 13.25 -9.69
N ILE A 14 14.75 13.57 -9.09
CA ILE A 14 13.45 12.97 -9.43
C ILE A 14 12.51 14.06 -9.92
N GLN A 15 11.80 13.79 -11.02
CA GLN A 15 10.69 14.62 -11.50
C GLN A 15 9.39 13.81 -11.35
N PRO A 16 8.58 14.08 -10.31
CA PRO A 16 7.42 13.24 -9.99
C PRO A 16 6.45 13.10 -11.15
N THR A 17 6.20 14.16 -11.90
CA THR A 17 5.31 14.12 -13.06
C THR A 17 5.79 13.14 -14.14
N LEU A 18 7.08 13.17 -14.47
CA LEU A 18 7.67 12.25 -15.46
C LEU A 18 7.69 10.81 -14.96
N GLU A 19 8.01 10.62 -13.68
CA GLU A 19 8.02 9.32 -13.03
C GLU A 19 6.61 8.70 -13.00
N TYR A 20 5.59 9.47 -12.63
CA TYR A 20 4.19 9.00 -12.60
C TYR A 20 3.70 8.62 -13.99
N HIS A 21 4.12 9.35 -15.03
CA HIS A 21 3.87 8.96 -16.41
C HIS A 21 4.48 7.60 -16.75
N GLN A 22 5.73 7.38 -16.38
CA GLN A 22 6.41 6.12 -16.64
C GLN A 22 5.76 4.97 -15.85
N MET A 23 5.51 5.15 -14.56
CA MET A 23 4.85 4.16 -13.70
C MET A 23 3.46 3.77 -14.23
N TYR A 24 2.67 4.75 -14.67
CA TYR A 24 1.37 4.51 -15.27
C TYR A 24 1.48 3.66 -16.54
N ASN A 25 2.36 4.06 -17.46
CA ASN A 25 2.56 3.34 -18.72
C ASN A 25 3.02 1.90 -18.48
N ASP A 26 3.92 1.69 -17.51
CA ASP A 26 4.42 0.37 -17.15
C ASP A 26 3.32 -0.48 -16.53
N ALA A 27 2.53 0.06 -15.60
CA ALA A 27 1.40 -0.66 -15.01
C ALA A 27 0.34 -1.04 -16.06
N TRP A 28 0.00 -0.10 -16.96
CA TRP A 28 -0.94 -0.37 -18.05
C TRP A 28 -0.43 -1.44 -19.02
N ARG A 29 0.87 -1.41 -19.36
CA ARG A 29 1.52 -2.45 -20.18
C ARG A 29 1.54 -3.79 -19.47
N MET A 30 1.86 -3.82 -18.17
CA MET A 30 1.86 -5.05 -17.39
C MET A 30 0.48 -5.70 -17.38
N LEU A 31 -0.58 -4.92 -17.19
CA LEU A 31 -1.96 -5.42 -17.31
C LEU A 31 -2.23 -5.94 -18.73
N ARG A 32 -1.89 -5.19 -19.78
CA ARG A 32 -2.09 -5.65 -21.17
C ARG A 32 -1.36 -6.97 -21.47
N ASP A 33 -0.10 -7.08 -21.05
CA ASP A 33 0.80 -8.15 -21.48
C ASP A 33 0.64 -9.42 -20.64
N TYR A 34 0.14 -9.31 -19.40
CA TYR A 34 0.08 -10.43 -18.45
C TYR A 34 -1.32 -10.70 -17.87
N PHE A 35 -2.34 -9.94 -18.25
CA PHE A 35 -3.72 -10.28 -17.89
C PHE A 35 -4.14 -11.60 -18.55
N TYR A 36 -4.94 -12.41 -17.84
CA TYR A 36 -5.20 -13.79 -18.25
C TYR A 36 -6.06 -13.88 -19.52
N ASP A 37 -6.89 -12.88 -19.80
CA ASP A 37 -7.68 -12.77 -21.02
C ASP A 37 -7.03 -11.76 -21.98
N PRO A 38 -6.43 -12.20 -23.10
CA PRO A 38 -5.81 -11.31 -24.07
C PRO A 38 -6.78 -10.29 -24.69
N ASN A 39 -8.09 -10.58 -24.67
CA ASN A 39 -9.11 -9.65 -25.15
C ASN A 39 -9.56 -8.65 -24.09
N MET A 40 -8.97 -8.66 -22.89
CA MET A 40 -9.23 -7.70 -21.81
C MET A 40 -10.72 -7.61 -21.45
N HIS A 41 -11.45 -8.74 -21.44
CA HIS A 41 -12.90 -8.81 -21.27
C HIS A 41 -13.72 -7.99 -22.28
N GLY A 42 -13.16 -7.71 -23.46
CA GLY A 42 -13.79 -6.87 -24.49
C GLY A 42 -13.65 -5.37 -24.25
N VAL A 43 -12.89 -4.96 -23.22
CA VAL A 43 -12.59 -3.55 -22.95
C VAL A 43 -11.63 -3.02 -24.02
N ASN A 44 -11.92 -1.83 -24.57
CA ASN A 44 -10.98 -1.15 -25.46
C ASN A 44 -9.80 -0.60 -24.64
N TRP A 45 -8.79 -1.46 -24.44
CA TRP A 45 -7.67 -1.18 -23.56
C TRP A 45 -6.82 0.03 -23.98
N PRO A 46 -6.54 0.27 -25.28
CA PRO A 46 -5.92 1.52 -25.73
C PRO A 46 -6.74 2.76 -25.38
N ALA A 47 -8.07 2.74 -25.52
CA ALA A 47 -8.89 3.88 -25.15
C ALA A 47 -8.88 4.16 -23.63
N VAL A 48 -8.74 3.11 -22.80
CA VAL A 48 -8.53 3.25 -21.35
C VAL A 48 -7.21 3.97 -21.08
N HIS A 49 -6.12 3.60 -21.76
CA HIS A 49 -4.83 4.28 -21.63
C HIS A 49 -4.96 5.80 -21.81
N ASP A 50 -5.49 6.19 -22.97
CA ASP A 50 -5.52 7.60 -23.37
C ASP A 50 -6.43 8.43 -22.45
N ARG A 51 -7.53 7.85 -21.97
CA ARG A 51 -8.44 8.48 -21.02
C ARG A 51 -7.75 8.84 -19.70
N TYR A 52 -7.06 7.88 -19.10
CA TYR A 52 -6.46 8.06 -17.77
C TYR A 52 -5.10 8.76 -17.83
N GLN A 53 -4.38 8.70 -18.96
CA GLN A 53 -3.11 9.42 -19.14
C GLN A 53 -3.25 10.94 -18.92
N TYR A 54 -4.40 11.54 -19.25
CA TYR A 54 -4.67 12.94 -18.96
C TYR A 54 -4.78 13.23 -17.46
N LEU A 55 -5.33 12.29 -16.68
CA LEU A 55 -5.43 12.42 -15.23
C LEU A 55 -4.05 12.29 -14.56
N VAL A 56 -3.21 11.38 -15.05
CA VAL A 56 -1.82 11.21 -14.56
C VAL A 56 -1.01 12.50 -14.66
N LYS A 57 -1.19 13.31 -15.72
CA LYS A 57 -0.54 14.63 -15.88
C LYS A 57 -0.84 15.60 -14.74
N ARG A 58 -1.94 15.38 -14.03
CA ARG A 58 -2.46 16.27 -12.99
C ARG A 58 -2.14 15.78 -11.58
N CYS A 59 -1.63 14.54 -11.44
CA CYS A 59 -1.24 13.99 -10.16
C CYS A 59 -0.01 14.75 -9.63
N ALA A 60 -0.14 15.29 -8.43
CA ALA A 60 0.95 15.93 -7.70
C ALA A 60 1.49 15.02 -6.60
N LYS A 61 0.70 14.06 -6.12
CA LYS A 61 1.09 13.13 -5.04
C LYS A 61 0.99 11.67 -5.45
N ARG A 62 1.70 10.81 -4.73
CA ARG A 62 1.75 9.38 -4.98
C ARG A 62 0.38 8.72 -4.80
N GLU A 63 -0.39 9.17 -3.81
CA GLU A 63 -1.72 8.66 -3.51
C GLU A 63 -2.69 8.92 -4.67
N GLU A 64 -2.59 10.09 -5.31
CA GLU A 64 -3.44 10.45 -6.45
C GLU A 64 -3.15 9.56 -7.68
N LEU A 65 -1.88 9.19 -7.89
CA LEU A 65 -1.53 8.22 -8.91
C LEU A 65 -2.12 6.84 -8.59
N ASP A 66 -2.10 6.41 -7.33
CA ASP A 66 -2.72 5.14 -6.93
C ASP A 66 -4.22 5.11 -7.16
N ASP A 67 -4.90 6.22 -6.91
CA ASP A 67 -6.32 6.33 -7.23
C ASP A 67 -6.55 6.16 -8.74
N VAL A 68 -5.75 6.80 -9.59
CA VAL A 68 -5.84 6.62 -11.06
C VAL A 68 -5.60 5.15 -11.45
N LEU A 69 -4.56 4.52 -10.90
CA LEU A 69 -4.25 3.11 -11.18
C LEU A 69 -5.39 2.18 -10.74
N ARG A 70 -6.02 2.44 -9.59
CA ARG A 70 -7.18 1.67 -9.11
C ARG A 70 -8.37 1.79 -10.05
N HIS A 71 -8.65 2.99 -10.58
CA HIS A 71 -9.71 3.16 -11.57
C HIS A 71 -9.42 2.39 -12.86
N VAL A 72 -8.19 2.45 -13.36
CA VAL A 72 -7.75 1.74 -14.57
C VAL A 72 -7.91 0.22 -14.43
N ILE A 73 -7.50 -0.33 -13.28
CA ILE A 73 -7.66 -1.75 -12.97
C ILE A 73 -9.15 -2.12 -12.86
N SER A 74 -9.97 -1.22 -12.32
CA SER A 74 -11.41 -1.46 -12.13
C SER A 74 -12.17 -1.61 -13.45
N GLU A 75 -11.68 -1.02 -14.55
CA GLU A 75 -12.28 -1.18 -15.89
C GLU A 75 -12.31 -2.65 -16.35
N LEU A 76 -11.35 -3.47 -15.90
CA LEU A 76 -11.29 -4.89 -16.24
C LEU A 76 -12.29 -5.75 -15.46
N SER A 77 -12.92 -5.21 -14.41
CA SER A 77 -13.84 -5.97 -13.54
C SER A 77 -13.25 -7.30 -13.04
N ALA A 78 -11.96 -7.30 -12.70
CA ALA A 78 -11.21 -8.48 -12.31
C ALA A 78 -10.80 -8.45 -10.83
N LEU A 79 -10.88 -9.61 -10.18
CA LEU A 79 -10.34 -9.81 -8.84
C LEU A 79 -8.82 -10.06 -8.90
N HIS A 80 -8.14 -9.90 -7.76
CA HIS A 80 -6.70 -10.09 -7.61
C HIS A 80 -5.78 -9.13 -8.39
N CYS A 81 -6.34 -8.03 -8.89
CA CYS A 81 -5.56 -6.90 -9.40
C CYS A 81 -5.59 -5.78 -8.36
N PHE A 82 -4.42 -5.42 -7.83
CA PHE A 82 -4.34 -4.50 -6.70
C PHE A 82 -3.23 -3.47 -6.85
N VAL A 83 -3.39 -2.38 -6.13
CA VAL A 83 -2.39 -1.31 -6.00
C VAL A 83 -1.93 -1.25 -4.54
N TYR A 84 -0.68 -1.62 -4.29
CA TYR A 84 -0.08 -1.71 -2.97
C TYR A 84 1.37 -1.21 -2.96
N GLY A 85 1.87 -0.86 -1.77
CA GLY A 85 3.24 -0.39 -1.58
C GLY A 85 3.47 1.03 -2.12
N GLY A 86 4.73 1.40 -2.30
CA GLY A 86 5.13 2.74 -2.75
C GLY A 86 5.46 3.71 -1.61
N GLU A 87 5.98 4.86 -2.02
CA GLU A 87 6.49 5.93 -1.16
C GLU A 87 5.40 7.00 -0.97
N TYR A 88 4.71 6.92 0.16
CA TYR A 88 3.68 7.89 0.54
C TYR A 88 4.27 8.98 1.42
N ASP A 89 3.78 10.20 1.24
CA ASP A 89 4.14 11.33 2.10
C ASP A 89 3.27 11.27 3.36
N LEU A 90 3.48 10.22 4.15
CA LEU A 90 2.74 10.01 5.39
C LEU A 90 3.08 11.16 6.33
N PRO A 91 2.09 11.72 7.06
CA PRO A 91 2.39 12.61 8.16
C PRO A 91 3.44 11.92 9.06
N ARG A 92 4.35 12.72 9.64
CA ARG A 92 5.55 12.40 10.46
C ARG A 92 5.44 11.29 11.54
N VAL A 93 4.36 10.54 11.57
CA VAL A 93 4.09 9.30 12.28
C VAL A 93 5.12 8.21 11.96
N SER A 94 5.69 8.16 10.76
CA SER A 94 6.74 7.18 10.42
C SER A 94 8.15 7.59 10.87
N ALA A 95 8.39 8.90 11.07
CA ALA A 95 9.70 9.45 11.41
C ALA A 95 10.01 9.40 12.91
N SER A 96 8.98 9.24 13.76
CA SER A 96 9.17 9.00 15.19
C SER A 96 9.07 7.50 15.48
N PRO A 97 10.16 6.84 15.94
CA PRO A 97 10.10 5.44 16.39
C PRO A 97 8.99 5.18 17.41
N SER A 98 8.61 6.21 18.17
CA SER A 98 7.55 6.18 19.17
C SER A 98 6.15 6.03 18.59
N LEU A 99 5.88 6.60 17.41
CA LEU A 99 4.56 6.54 16.76
C LEU A 99 4.37 5.22 16.00
N LYS A 100 5.45 4.63 15.48
CA LYS A 100 5.45 3.26 14.94
C LYS A 100 5.06 2.23 16.00
N LYS A 101 5.55 2.41 17.24
CA LYS A 101 5.19 1.62 18.43
C LYS A 101 3.75 1.83 18.91
N LEU A 102 3.14 2.97 18.63
CA LEU A 102 1.74 3.27 19.00
C LEU A 102 0.74 2.54 18.10
N ASN A 103 1.14 2.23 16.87
CA ASN A 103 0.37 1.41 15.92
C ASN A 103 0.69 -0.08 15.98
N ASP A 104 1.65 -0.50 16.81
CA ASP A 104 1.76 -1.91 17.22
C ASP A 104 0.56 -2.19 18.11
N VAL A 105 -0.51 -2.70 17.50
CA VAL A 105 -1.65 -3.23 18.25
C VAL A 105 -1.12 -4.41 19.05
N ALA A 106 -0.84 -4.21 20.33
CA ALA A 106 -0.51 -5.29 21.25
C ALA A 106 -1.76 -6.15 21.46
N SER A 107 -2.03 -7.08 20.55
CA SER A 107 -3.08 -8.08 20.74
C SER A 107 -2.52 -9.20 21.62
N LEU A 108 -2.67 -9.07 22.94
CA LEU A 108 -2.39 -10.17 23.86
C LEU A 108 -3.48 -11.26 23.84
N GLY A 109 -4.49 -11.14 22.96
CA GLY A 109 -5.67 -12.02 22.97
C GLY A 109 -6.59 -11.81 24.19
N ILE A 110 -6.35 -10.74 24.95
CA ILE A 110 -6.98 -10.46 26.23
C ILE A 110 -7.90 -9.24 26.10
N SER A 111 -9.14 -9.38 26.56
CA SER A 111 -10.01 -8.23 26.87
C SER A 111 -9.98 -7.96 28.37
N GLY A 112 -9.73 -6.71 28.76
CA GLY A 112 -9.65 -6.29 30.17
C GLY A 112 -10.23 -4.89 30.39
N LYS A 113 -10.46 -4.54 31.66
CA LYS A 113 -10.86 -3.19 32.07
C LYS A 113 -9.73 -2.54 32.89
N SER A 114 -9.45 -1.26 32.62
CA SER A 114 -8.51 -0.47 33.43
C SER A 114 -9.08 -0.21 34.82
N LYS A 115 -8.30 -0.41 35.88
CA LYS A 115 -8.67 0.11 37.20
C LYS A 115 -8.42 1.62 37.23
N SER A 116 -9.40 2.40 37.66
CA SER A 116 -9.19 3.81 38.01
C SER A 116 -8.68 3.92 39.45
N GLU A 117 -7.66 4.75 39.60
CA GLU A 117 -7.06 5.34 40.81
C GLU A 117 -6.63 4.40 41.95
N GLY A 118 -5.32 4.23 42.07
CA GLY A 118 -4.64 3.80 43.31
C GLY A 118 -3.73 2.59 43.18
N SER A 119 -3.92 1.74 42.17
CA SER A 119 -3.02 0.62 41.88
C SER A 119 -2.95 0.40 40.38
N GLY A 120 -1.81 0.73 39.77
CA GLY A 120 -1.59 0.74 38.31
C GLY A 120 -1.55 -0.63 37.64
N GLY A 121 -2.57 -1.47 37.88
CA GLY A 121 -2.72 -2.80 37.30
C GLY A 121 -3.97 -2.92 36.43
N TYR A 122 -3.90 -3.80 35.42
CA TYR A 122 -5.03 -4.14 34.54
C TYR A 122 -5.77 -5.37 35.09
N ILE A 123 -7.10 -5.37 35.03
CA ILE A 123 -7.90 -6.57 35.32
C ILE A 123 -8.21 -7.28 34.00
N ILE A 124 -7.70 -8.50 33.88
CA ILE A 124 -8.03 -9.41 32.79
C ILE A 124 -9.45 -9.94 33.02
N THR A 125 -10.39 -9.62 32.15
CA THR A 125 -11.79 -10.07 32.28
C THR A 125 -12.08 -11.32 31.46
N ASN A 126 -11.36 -11.55 30.37
CA ASN A 126 -11.50 -12.76 29.55
C ASN A 126 -10.21 -13.05 28.77
N VAL A 127 -9.80 -14.33 28.75
CA VAL A 127 -8.74 -14.89 27.92
C VAL A 127 -9.41 -15.85 26.94
N HIS A 128 -9.37 -15.54 25.64
CA HIS A 128 -9.97 -16.39 24.63
C HIS A 128 -9.10 -17.63 24.42
N ASN A 129 -9.51 -18.77 24.96
CA ASN A 129 -8.86 -20.05 24.70
C ASN A 129 -9.29 -20.54 23.31
N ARG A 130 -8.34 -20.90 22.45
CA ARG A 130 -8.64 -21.66 21.22
C ARG A 130 -8.79 -23.13 21.59
N ASP A 131 -9.81 -23.76 21.03
CA ASP A 131 -10.21 -25.15 21.24
C ASP A 131 -9.02 -26.15 21.11
N PRO A 132 -8.76 -27.03 22.10
CA PRO A 132 -7.64 -27.98 22.04
C PRO A 132 -7.85 -29.18 21.08
N ASP A 133 -9.04 -29.38 20.52
CA ASP A 133 -9.40 -30.61 19.79
C ASP A 133 -9.12 -30.60 18.27
N PHE A 134 -8.23 -29.73 17.77
CA PHE A 134 -7.71 -29.82 16.39
C PHE A 134 -6.21 -30.15 16.39
N GLY A 135 -5.90 -31.44 16.53
CA GLY A 135 -4.58 -32.05 16.31
C GLY A 135 -4.70 -33.35 15.53
#